data_AF-A0A3D0JS90-F1
#
_entry.id   AF-A0A3D0JS90-F1
#
_cell.length_a   1.000
_cell.length_b   1.000
_cell.length_c   1.000
_cell.angle_alpha   90.00
_cell.angle_beta   90.00
_cell.angle_gamma   90.00
#
_symmetry.space_group_name_H-M   'P 1'
#
loop_
_entity.id
_entity.type
_entity.pdbx_description
1 polymer ?
#
loop_
_entity_poly.entity_id
_entity_poly.type
_entity_poly.pdbx_seq_one_letter_code
_entity_poly.pdbx_strand_id
1 'polypeptide(L)'
;MGKLHHAMMGTCAVAIGTAAAIPGTLVNLAAGGGEREAVRFGHPSGTLRVGAQATSVDGQWTVTKAVMSRSARILMEGWVRVPVEQL
;
A
#
# COMPACT_ATOMS: atom_id res chain seq x y z
N MET A 1 14.84 -4.52 -2.40
CA MET A 1 15.85 -5.22 -3.23
C MET A 1 16.64 -4.26 -4.13
N GLY A 2 17.21 -3.18 -3.58
CA GLY A 2 18.17 -2.28 -4.28
C GLY A 2 17.76 -1.68 -5.64
N LYS A 3 16.52 -1.85 -6.10
CA LYS A 3 16.02 -1.50 -7.43
C LYS A 3 14.67 -0.81 -7.28
N LEU A 4 14.39 0.10 -8.22
CA LEU A 4 13.08 0.74 -8.31
C LEU A 4 12.01 -0.31 -8.65
N HIS A 5 10.91 -0.28 -7.90
CA HIS A 5 9.79 -1.19 -8.15
C HIS A 5 8.99 -0.72 -9.37
N HIS A 6 8.63 -1.63 -10.27
CA HIS A 6 7.95 -1.29 -11.53
C HIS A 6 6.51 -0.75 -11.31
N ALA A 7 5.80 -1.25 -10.30
CA ALA A 7 4.49 -0.73 -9.87
C ALA A 7 4.60 -0.13 -8.45
N MET A 8 3.82 -0.62 -7.49
CA MET A 8 3.97 -0.30 -6.07
C MET A 8 3.81 -1.56 -5.22
N MET A 9 4.64 -1.74 -4.19
CA MET A 9 4.50 -2.83 -3.22
C MET A 9 3.18 -2.66 -2.44
N GLY A 10 2.48 -3.76 -2.15
CA GLY A 10 1.18 -3.71 -1.46
C GLY A 10 1.27 -3.01 -0.10
N THR A 11 2.27 -3.33 0.71
CA THR A 11 2.51 -2.69 2.01
C THR A 11 2.87 -1.21 1.88
N CYS A 12 3.64 -0.82 0.86
CA CYS A 12 3.91 0.59 0.59
C CYS A 12 2.68 1.34 0.09
N ALA A 13 1.77 0.69 -0.63
CA ALA A 13 0.47 1.28 -0.96
C ALA A 13 -0.34 1.58 0.31
N VAL A 14 -0.35 0.68 1.30
CA VAL A 14 -0.96 0.94 2.62
C VAL A 14 -0.30 2.14 3.29
N ALA A 15 1.03 2.20 3.33
CA ALA A 15 1.75 3.33 3.91
C ALA A 15 1.40 4.66 3.23
N ILE A 16 1.28 4.68 1.90
CA ILE A 16 0.84 5.86 1.12
C ILE A 16 -0.59 6.24 1.50
N GLY A 17 -1.52 5.28 1.54
CA GLY A 17 -2.92 5.54 1.91
C GLY A 17 -3.04 6.11 3.31
N THR A 18 -2.35 5.50 4.28
CA THR A 18 -2.29 5.94 5.67
C THR A 18 -1.71 7.35 5.79
N ALA A 19 -0.54 7.60 5.18
CA ALA A 19 0.08 8.92 5.24
C ALA A 19 -0.81 9.97 4.57
N ALA A 20 -1.44 9.64 3.44
CA ALA A 20 -2.38 10.54 2.77
C ALA A 20 -3.61 10.88 3.63
N ALA A 21 -4.06 9.97 4.50
CA ALA A 21 -5.20 10.19 5.40
C ALA A 21 -4.86 11.02 6.65
N ILE A 22 -3.56 11.18 6.98
CA ILE A 22 -3.10 11.99 8.11
C ILE A 22 -2.76 13.40 7.62
N PRO A 23 -3.52 14.44 8.00
CA PRO A 23 -3.24 15.81 7.59
C PRO A 23 -1.84 16.25 8.01
N GLY A 24 -1.09 16.85 7.07
CA GLY A 24 0.24 17.42 7.33
C GLY A 24 1.42 16.48 7.07
N THR A 25 1.22 15.20 6.77
CA THR A 25 2.32 14.37 6.23
C THR A 25 2.71 14.85 4.84
N LEU A 26 3.93 14.56 4.40
CA LEU A 26 4.39 14.91 3.04
C LEU A 26 3.51 14.30 1.94
N VAL A 27 3.01 13.08 2.16
CA VAL A 27 2.11 12.41 1.19
C VAL A 27 0.76 13.12 1.13
N ASN A 28 0.21 13.50 2.28
CA ASN A 28 -1.04 14.26 2.36
C ASN A 28 -0.92 15.61 1.65
N LEU A 29 0.17 16.35 1.91
CA LEU A 29 0.44 17.64 1.28
C LEU A 29 0.61 17.50 -0.24
N ALA A 30 1.37 16.50 -0.70
CA ALA A 30 1.54 16.20 -2.12
C ALA A 30 0.22 15.84 -2.82
N ALA A 31 -0.74 15.26 -2.09
CA ALA A 31 -2.08 14.96 -2.60
C ALA A 31 -3.03 16.18 -2.59
N GLY A 32 -2.61 17.33 -2.05
CA GLY A 32 -3.39 18.57 -1.96
C GLY A 32 -3.88 18.92 -0.55
N GLY A 33 -3.38 18.24 0.49
CA GLY A 33 -3.73 18.53 1.89
C GLY A 33 -5.14 18.10 2.29
N GLY A 34 -5.53 18.45 3.52
CA GLY A 34 -6.86 18.22 4.10
C GLY A 34 -7.12 16.78 4.51
N GLU A 35 -8.34 16.49 4.95
CA GLU A 35 -8.75 15.11 5.24
C GLU A 35 -8.99 14.33 3.95
N ARG A 36 -8.51 13.08 3.90
CA ARG A 36 -8.61 12.21 2.71
C ARG A 36 -8.85 10.77 3.12
N GLU A 37 -9.99 10.22 2.70
CA GLU A 37 -10.27 8.80 2.92
C GLU A 37 -9.63 7.90 1.85
N ALA A 38 -9.30 8.47 0.68
CA ALA A 38 -8.63 7.75 -0.40
C ALA A 38 -7.84 8.68 -1.32
N VAL A 39 -6.78 8.13 -1.92
CA VAL A 39 -5.99 8.78 -2.96
C VAL A 39 -5.79 7.83 -4.14
N ARG A 40 -5.68 8.40 -5.34
CA ARG A 40 -5.19 7.72 -6.53
C ARG A 40 -3.82 8.29 -6.86
N PHE A 41 -2.77 7.48 -6.71
CA PHE A 41 -1.40 7.90 -7.00
C PHE A 41 -0.86 7.20 -8.24
N GLY A 42 0.08 7.86 -8.92
CA GLY A 42 0.82 7.29 -10.04
C GLY A 42 2.03 6.47 -9.56
N HIS A 43 2.27 5.33 -10.18
CA HIS A 43 3.48 4.52 -10.06
C HIS A 43 4.01 4.22 -11.48
N PRO A 44 5.24 3.69 -11.68
CA PRO A 44 5.83 3.65 -13.02
C PRO A 44 5.00 2.89 -14.08
N SER A 45 4.23 1.86 -13.67
CA SER A 45 3.31 1.14 -14.57
C SER A 45 1.84 1.62 -14.59
N GLY A 46 1.48 2.78 -14.03
CA GLY A 46 0.08 3.27 -14.06
C GLY A 46 -0.40 3.96 -12.78
N THR A 47 -1.64 3.71 -12.37
CA THR A 47 -2.23 4.31 -11.16
C THR A 47 -2.82 3.27 -10.22
N LEU A 48 -2.81 3.58 -8.93
CA LEU A 48 -3.42 2.74 -7.90
C LEU A 48 -4.26 3.61 -6.95
N ARG A 49 -5.51 3.20 -6.69
CA ARG A 49 -6.37 3.79 -5.67
C ARG A 49 -6.22 3.03 -4.36
N VAL A 50 -5.90 3.75 -3.29
CA VAL A 50 -5.82 3.21 -1.93
C VAL A 50 -6.58 4.11 -0.97
N GLY A 51 -7.21 3.53 0.03
CA GLY A 51 -7.89 4.25 1.09
C GLY A 51 -7.34 3.90 2.47
N ALA A 52 -7.46 4.83 3.40
CA ALA A 52 -7.21 4.60 4.81
C ALA A 52 -8.14 5.46 5.66
N GLN A 53 -8.44 4.99 6.86
CA GLN A 53 -9.10 5.77 7.90
C GLN A 53 -8.16 5.85 9.09
N ALA A 54 -7.90 7.08 9.54
CA ALA A 54 -7.05 7.36 10.67
C ALA A 54 -7.76 8.35 11.60
N THR A 55 -7.68 8.09 12.90
CA THR A 55 -8.26 8.93 13.94
C THR A 55 -7.16 9.37 14.88
N SER A 56 -7.13 10.65 15.24
CA SER A 56 -6.23 11.16 16.28
C SER A 56 -6.97 11.13 17.62
N VAL A 57 -6.42 10.40 18.60
CA VAL A 57 -6.91 10.34 19.98
C VAL A 57 -5.75 10.74 20.86
N ASP A 58 -5.93 11.79 21.68
CA ASP A 58 -4.89 12.33 22.57
C ASP A 58 -3.56 12.64 21.86
N GLY A 59 -3.65 13.14 20.62
CA GLY A 59 -2.50 13.47 19.79
C GLY A 59 -1.77 12.26 19.17
N GLN A 60 -2.29 11.05 19.36
CA GLN A 60 -1.76 9.83 18.77
C GLN A 60 -2.66 9.38 17.61
N TRP A 61 -2.05 9.17 16.44
CA TRP A 61 -2.75 8.66 15.27
C TRP A 61 -2.93 7.15 15.36
N THR A 62 -4.17 6.69 15.23
CA THR A 62 -4.53 5.28 15.10
C THR A 62 -5.18 5.05 13.74
N VAL A 63 -4.64 4.12 12.96
CA VAL A 63 -5.21 3.73 11.67
C VAL A 63 -6.21 2.59 11.91
N THR A 64 -7.48 2.85 11.63
CA THR A 64 -8.57 1.89 11.88
C THR A 64 -8.88 1.03 10.66
N LYS A 65 -8.49 1.51 9.45
CA LYS A 65 -8.77 0.80 8.20
C LYS A 65 -7.72 1.13 7.15
N ALA A 66 -7.35 0.13 6.35
CA ALA A 66 -6.66 0.30 5.08
C ALA A 66 -7.38 -0.52 4.00
N VAL A 67 -7.60 0.07 2.83
CA VAL A 67 -8.40 -0.54 1.75
C VAL A 67 -7.68 -0.41 0.42
N MET A 68 -7.61 -1.53 -0.32
CA MET A 68 -7.14 -1.55 -1.70
C MET A 68 -7.91 -2.59 -2.51
N SER A 69 -7.92 -2.42 -3.83
CA SER A 69 -8.46 -3.42 -4.77
C SER A 69 -7.30 -4.23 -5.36
N ARG A 70 -7.45 -5.55 -5.38
CA ARG A 70 -6.50 -6.50 -5.99
C ARG A 70 -7.27 -7.59 -6.74
N SER A 71 -6.60 -8.24 -7.68
CA SER A 71 -7.07 -9.46 -8.33
C SER A 71 -6.11 -10.61 -8.03
N ALA A 72 -6.63 -11.84 -8.11
CA ALA A 72 -5.85 -13.06 -7.94
C ALA A 72 -6.32 -14.11 -8.95
N ARG A 73 -5.40 -14.96 -9.40
CA ARG A 73 -5.69 -16.14 -10.24
C ARG A 73 -4.70 -17.25 -9.94
N ILE A 74 -5.15 -18.49 -10.03
CA ILE A 74 -4.25 -19.65 -10.05
C ILE A 74 -3.47 -19.63 -11.37
N LEU A 75 -2.14 -19.83 -11.29
CA LEU A 75 -1.27 -19.95 -12.46
C LEU A 75 -0.92 -21.41 -12.75
N MET A 76 -0.69 -22.21 -11.70
CA MET A 76 -0.39 -23.63 -11.77
C MET A 76 -0.89 -24.32 -10.50
N GLU A 77 -1.39 -25.54 -10.65
CA GLU A 77 -1.76 -26.45 -9.56
C GLU A 77 -0.96 -27.75 -9.73
N GLY A 78 -0.45 -28.30 -8.63
CA GLY A 78 0.38 -29.51 -8.64
C GLY A 78 1.40 -29.52 -7.51
N TRP A 79 2.52 -30.20 -7.73
CA TRP A 79 3.58 -30.38 -6.73
C TRP A 79 4.88 -29.70 -7.16
N VAL A 80 5.40 -28.81 -6.32
CA VAL A 80 6.80 -28.38 -6.42
C VAL A 80 7.70 -29.52 -5.93
N ARG A 81 8.82 -29.76 -6.61
CA ARG A 81 9.83 -30.76 -6.20
C ARG A 81 11.10 -30.04 -5.76
N VAL A 82 11.74 -30.55 -4.72
CA VAL A 82 13.01 -30.05 -4.17
C VAL A 82 13.98 -31.21 -3.95
N PRO A 83 15.31 -30.97 -3.91
CA PRO A 83 16.29 -32.01 -3.56
C PRO A 83 16.02 -32.62 -2.17
N VAL A 84 16.40 -33.89 -1.97
CA VAL A 84 16.14 -34.64 -0.73
C VAL A 84 16.93 -34.09 0.47
N GLU A 85 18.08 -33.44 0.25
CA GLU A 85 18.87 -32.73 1.26
C GLU A 85 19.87 -31.79 0.57
N GLN A 86 20.04 -30.58 1.10
CA GLN A 86 21.19 -29.71 0.82
C GLN A 86 21.79 -29.39 2.19
N LEU A 87 22.81 -30.17 2.59
CA LEU A 87 23.69 -29.82 3.71
C LEU A 87 24.63 -28.69 3.28
#